data_AF-A0A3E0U5J0-F1
#
_entry.id   AF-A0A3E0U5J0-F1
#
_cell.length_a   1.000
_cell.length_b   1.000
_cell.length_c   1.000
_cell.angle_alpha   90.00
_cell.angle_beta   90.00
_cell.angle_gamma   90.00
#
_symmetry.space_group_name_H-M   'P 1'
#
loop_
_entity.id
_entity.type
_entity.pdbx_description
1 polymer ?
#
loop_
_entity_poly.entity_id
_entity_poly.type
_entity_poly.pdbx_seq_one_letter_code
_entity_poly.pdbx_strand_id
1 'polypeptide(L)'
;MEYGESTTNGGVTYQHQCSHCGGNKHHVKGCIRYAYVFLQSLPLYPVGRRIELECTECLTRVGQQGIDAQLYKQLLGSAFTVYQFLIKFTGLILLIYLAASWWQDRQAEQHQLEQLVSYPQINDFLLIDYRKLNNHYRPHEKFRIAKLVDLTGDTVSVIYGNFFYQHQSSFEEAISSGQTRAFSYFGKNSHNFTQAQFTDLYQREGIVKAARPEGNMLFGNFIISDTGYQVSTSYIPGEREYASGLAFERAGYIEDHLVKAFVKFEQSATLGFASGQIKLAEIYLAGDVVKSDFNTALYWLEQASLQSNKRAIKKFAIICQQTKACDLASFHQRLLDFGVNITVNKKNL
;
A
#
# COMPACT_ATOMS: atom_id res chain seq x y z
N MET A 1 -3.77 37.42 26.13
CA MET A 1 -5.12 36.85 26.00
C MET A 1 -6.06 37.98 25.65
N GLU A 2 -6.84 37.83 24.59
CA GLU A 2 -7.84 38.83 24.20
C GLU A 2 -9.20 38.44 24.77
N TYR A 3 -10.00 39.44 25.14
CA TYR A 3 -11.34 39.23 25.67
C TYR A 3 -12.36 39.79 24.69
N GLY A 4 -13.40 39.00 24.39
CA GLY A 4 -14.54 39.44 23.60
C GLY A 4 -15.83 39.29 24.37
N GLU A 5 -16.82 40.12 24.05
CA GLU A 5 -18.16 40.05 24.64
C GLU A 5 -19.17 39.63 23.57
N SER A 6 -20.07 38.71 23.93
CA SER A 6 -21.22 38.36 23.10
C SER A 6 -22.51 38.60 23.85
N THR A 7 -23.49 39.20 23.19
CA THR A 7 -24.82 39.46 23.75
C THR A 7 -25.81 38.39 23.32
N THR A 8 -26.52 37.79 24.28
CA THR A 8 -27.63 36.87 24.07
C THR A 8 -28.95 37.55 24.44
N ASN A 9 -30.03 37.13 23.78
CA ASN A 9 -31.37 37.59 24.11
C ASN A 9 -31.92 36.75 25.27
N GLY A 10 -32.10 37.38 26.44
CA GLY A 10 -32.65 36.77 27.65
C GLY A 10 -34.17 36.94 27.79
N GLY A 11 -34.85 37.47 26.77
CA GLY A 11 -36.30 37.69 26.77
C GLY A 11 -36.70 39.09 27.25
N VAL A 12 -37.89 39.18 27.87
CA VAL A 12 -38.48 40.44 28.36
C VAL A 12 -38.90 40.27 29.81
N THR A 13 -38.69 41.29 30.64
CA THR A 13 -39.20 41.35 32.01
C THR A 13 -40.05 42.59 32.23
N TYR A 14 -41.02 42.48 33.15
CA TYR A 14 -41.90 43.57 33.59
C TYR A 14 -41.66 43.93 35.07
N GLN A 15 -40.71 43.27 35.73
CA GLN A 15 -40.53 43.29 37.19
C GLN A 15 -39.54 44.37 37.65
N HIS A 16 -39.15 45.29 36.78
CA HIS A 16 -38.26 46.41 37.08
C HIS A 16 -38.85 47.69 36.48
N GLN A 17 -38.89 48.77 37.26
CA GLN A 17 -39.39 50.07 36.81
C GLN A 17 -38.21 50.96 36.39
N CYS A 18 -38.27 51.52 35.19
CA CYS A 18 -37.21 52.37 34.66
C CYS A 18 -37.16 53.70 35.41
N SER A 19 -36.00 54.06 35.95
CA SER A 19 -35.80 55.33 36.66
C SER A 19 -35.86 56.58 35.76
N HIS A 20 -35.83 56.41 34.43
CA HIS A 20 -35.80 57.53 33.48
C HIS A 20 -37.20 57.86 32.91
N CYS A 21 -37.93 56.86 32.41
CA CYS A 21 -39.25 57.06 31.80
C CYS A 21 -40.43 56.48 32.60
N GLY A 22 -40.16 55.73 33.68
CA GLY A 22 -41.19 55.08 34.48
C GLY A 22 -41.79 53.81 33.87
N GLY A 23 -41.40 53.44 32.65
CA GLY A 23 -41.87 52.22 31.97
C GLY A 23 -41.35 50.94 32.64
N ASN A 24 -42.16 49.88 32.59
CA ASN A 24 -41.87 48.62 33.29
C ASN A 24 -41.32 47.52 32.38
N LYS A 25 -41.47 47.67 31.05
CA LYS A 25 -41.05 46.66 30.07
C LYS A 25 -39.57 46.83 29.71
N HIS A 26 -38.80 45.77 29.93
CA HIS A 26 -37.36 45.75 29.68
C HIS A 26 -36.93 44.52 28.87
N HIS A 27 -36.08 44.73 27.86
CA HIS A 27 -35.34 43.65 27.22
C HIS A 27 -34.20 43.19 28.13
N VAL A 28 -34.11 41.88 28.33
CA VAL A 28 -33.04 41.26 29.10
C VAL A 28 -31.89 40.94 28.15
N LYS A 29 -30.76 41.63 28.27
CA LYS A 29 -29.54 41.36 27.49
C LYS A 29 -28.56 40.59 28.36
N GLY A 30 -28.27 39.36 27.98
CA GLY A 30 -27.24 38.55 28.61
C GLY A 30 -25.88 38.84 27.97
N CYS A 31 -24.92 39.36 28.73
CA CYS A 31 -23.56 39.60 28.23
C CYS A 31 -22.63 38.52 28.77
N ILE A 32 -21.98 37.78 27.87
CA ILE A 32 -20.97 36.77 28.21
C ILE A 32 -19.61 37.26 27.74
N ARG A 33 -18.64 37.24 28.65
CA ARG A 33 -17.25 37.57 28.35
C ARG A 33 -16.46 36.28 28.16
N TYR A 34 -15.79 36.14 27.03
CA TYR A 34 -14.97 34.98 26.70
C TYR A 34 -13.49 35.36 26.65
N ALA A 35 -12.64 34.42 27.02
CA ALA A 35 -11.22 34.48 26.72
C ALA A 35 -10.98 33.80 25.37
N TYR A 36 -10.19 34.45 24.53
CA TYR A 36 -9.74 33.95 23.23
C TYR A 36 -8.22 33.76 23.25
N VAL A 37 -7.76 32.70 22.60
CA VAL A 37 -6.34 32.44 22.33
C VAL A 37 -6.20 32.25 20.83
N PHE A 38 -5.45 33.17 20.21
CA PHE A 38 -5.03 33.13 18.80
C PHE A 38 -6.20 33.11 17.79
N LEU A 39 -6.40 34.23 17.09
CA LEU A 39 -7.53 34.51 16.19
C LEU A 39 -8.84 34.65 17.00
N GLN A 40 -9.46 35.84 17.02
CA GLN A 40 -10.67 36.21 17.78
C GLN A 40 -11.94 35.36 17.48
N SER A 41 -11.82 34.24 16.78
CA SER A 41 -12.89 33.40 16.28
C SER A 41 -13.17 32.16 17.15
N LEU A 42 -12.28 31.75 18.05
CA LEU A 42 -12.43 30.53 18.86
C LEU A 42 -12.51 30.83 20.38
N PRO A 43 -13.72 30.91 20.96
CA PRO A 43 -13.86 31.05 22.41
C PRO A 43 -13.43 29.75 23.11
N LEU A 44 -12.59 29.84 24.14
CA LEU A 44 -12.11 28.66 24.91
C LEU A 44 -12.96 28.38 26.15
N TYR A 45 -13.23 29.42 26.94
CA TYR A 45 -14.10 29.32 28.11
C TYR A 45 -14.67 30.70 28.50
N PRO A 46 -15.87 30.74 29.11
CA PRO A 46 -16.48 31.96 29.62
C PRO A 46 -15.73 32.39 30.88
N VAL A 47 -15.36 33.68 30.93
CA VAL A 47 -14.66 34.29 32.06
C VAL A 47 -15.65 35.03 32.97
N GLY A 48 -16.81 35.40 32.45
CA GLY A 48 -17.86 36.05 33.23
C GLY A 48 -19.18 36.16 32.47
N ARG A 49 -20.26 36.32 33.23
CA ARG A 49 -21.61 36.58 32.71
C ARG A 49 -22.27 37.68 33.53
N ARG A 50 -22.98 38.57 32.86
CA ARG A 50 -23.77 39.65 33.48
C ARG A 50 -25.06 39.87 32.70
N ILE A 51 -26.03 40.50 33.33
CA ILE A 51 -27.26 40.94 32.67
C ILE A 51 -27.33 42.45 32.68
N GLU A 52 -27.80 42.99 31.56
CA GLU A 52 -28.23 44.37 31.43
C GLU A 52 -29.70 44.41 31.05
N LEU A 53 -30.47 45.27 31.69
CA LEU A 53 -31.84 45.56 31.31
C LEU A 53 -31.84 46.79 30.41
N GLU A 54 -32.46 46.69 29.23
CA GLU A 54 -32.68 47.83 28.34
C GLU A 54 -34.17 48.16 28.30
N CYS A 55 -34.52 49.37 28.71
CA CYS A 55 -35.91 49.81 28.68
C CYS A 55 -36.40 49.88 27.23
N THR A 56 -37.60 49.35 26.94
CA THR A 56 -38.14 49.37 25.57
C THR A 56 -38.59 50.75 25.10
N GLU A 57 -38.82 51.68 26.04
CA GLU A 57 -39.37 53.01 25.74
C GLU A 57 -38.27 54.06 25.57
N CYS A 58 -37.32 54.12 26.51
CA CYS A 58 -36.26 55.13 26.51
C CYS A 58 -34.86 54.58 26.18
N LEU A 59 -34.72 53.28 25.94
CA LEU A 59 -33.45 52.61 25.62
C LEU A 59 -32.34 52.74 26.69
N THR A 60 -32.69 53.25 27.88
CA THR A 60 -31.75 53.35 29.01
C THR A 60 -31.36 51.95 29.48
N ARG A 61 -30.05 51.74 29.69
CA ARG A 61 -29.50 50.48 30.17
C ARG A 61 -29.20 50.54 31.66
N VAL A 62 -29.60 49.49 32.37
CA VAL A 62 -29.37 49.32 33.80
C VAL A 62 -28.57 48.04 34.03
N GLY A 63 -27.40 48.18 34.66
CA GLY A 63 -26.56 47.06 35.07
C GLY A 63 -26.93 46.53 36.46
N GLN A 64 -26.17 45.55 36.96
CA GLN A 64 -26.43 44.85 38.23
C GLN A 64 -26.75 45.77 39.43
N GLN A 65 -26.06 46.91 39.56
CA GLN A 65 -26.23 47.81 40.70
C GLN A 65 -27.60 48.50 40.76
N GLY A 66 -28.33 48.56 39.63
CA GLY A 66 -29.66 49.18 39.56
C GLY A 66 -30.81 48.18 39.57
N ILE A 67 -30.55 46.88 39.76
CA ILE A 67 -31.56 45.82 39.71
C ILE A 67 -31.67 45.17 41.09
N ASP A 68 -32.88 44.85 41.52
CA ASP A 68 -33.10 44.08 42.75
C ASP A 68 -32.33 42.75 42.73
N ALA A 69 -31.70 42.40 43.85
CA ALA A 69 -30.78 41.26 43.92
C ALA A 69 -31.48 39.91 43.66
N GLN A 70 -32.74 39.76 44.09
CA GLN A 70 -33.50 38.53 43.90
C GLN A 70 -33.96 38.41 42.44
N LEU A 71 -34.44 39.52 41.86
CA LEU A 71 -34.78 39.59 40.44
C LEU A 71 -33.56 39.32 39.55
N TYR A 72 -32.41 39.92 39.87
CA TYR A 72 -31.16 39.72 39.13
C TYR A 72 -30.76 38.24 39.10
N LYS A 73 -30.81 37.56 40.26
CA LYS A 73 -30.48 36.13 40.36
C LYS A 73 -31.44 35.26 39.54
N GLN A 74 -32.74 35.58 39.55
CA GLN A 74 -33.74 34.87 38.76
C GLN A 74 -33.50 35.02 37.26
N LEU A 75 -33.28 36.26 36.79
CA LEU A 75 -33.01 36.55 35.39
C LEU A 75 -31.67 35.94 34.93
N LEU A 76 -30.66 35.87 35.81
CA LEU A 76 -29.38 35.22 35.52
C LEU A 76 -29.53 33.73 35.20
N GLY A 77 -30.46 33.04 35.89
CA GLY A 77 -30.75 31.63 35.65
C GLY A 77 -31.49 31.39 34.33
N SER A 78 -32.39 32.30 33.94
CA SER A 78 -33.20 32.14 32.72
C SER A 78 -32.47 32.62 31.45
N ALA A 79 -31.63 33.65 31.55
CA ALA A 79 -30.96 34.26 30.40
C ALA A 79 -29.80 33.41 29.84
N PHE A 80 -29.26 32.47 30.62
CA PHE A 80 -28.11 31.65 30.24
C PHE A 80 -28.42 30.16 30.39
N THR A 81 -29.04 29.57 29.37
CA THR A 81 -29.28 28.12 29.32
C THR A 81 -28.05 27.38 28.82
N VAL A 82 -27.84 26.15 29.32
CA VAL A 82 -26.70 25.29 28.93
C VAL A 82 -26.64 25.07 27.42
N TYR A 83 -27.78 25.00 26.74
CA TYR A 83 -27.86 24.79 25.29
C TYR A 83 -27.27 25.94 24.47
N GLN A 84 -27.54 27.20 24.84
CA GLN A 84 -26.98 28.37 24.14
C GLN A 84 -25.46 28.41 24.25
N PHE A 85 -24.93 27.91 25.36
CA PHE A 85 -23.51 27.77 25.56
C PHE A 85 -22.92 26.68 24.64
N LEU A 86 -23.51 25.49 24.58
CA LEU A 86 -23.03 24.38 23.74
C LEU A 86 -22.93 24.73 22.25
N ILE A 87 -23.89 25.49 21.71
CA ILE A 87 -23.85 25.92 20.29
C ILE A 87 -22.58 26.72 19.98
N LYS A 88 -22.13 27.56 20.91
CA LYS A 88 -20.94 28.41 20.71
C LYS A 88 -19.63 27.62 20.66
N PHE A 89 -19.60 26.41 21.20
CA PHE A 89 -18.43 25.52 21.17
C PHE A 89 -18.52 24.42 20.12
N THR A 90 -19.57 24.37 19.30
CA THR A 90 -19.72 23.35 18.24
C THR A 90 -18.51 23.29 17.31
N GLY A 91 -17.96 24.44 16.92
CA GLY A 91 -16.74 24.51 16.09
C GLY A 91 -15.50 23.95 16.81
N LEU A 92 -15.32 24.26 18.09
CA LEU A 92 -14.24 23.69 18.90
C LEU A 92 -14.40 22.17 19.06
N ILE A 93 -15.62 21.70 19.31
CA ILE A 93 -15.95 20.27 19.42
C ILE A 93 -15.65 19.54 18.10
N LEU A 94 -16.02 20.13 16.96
CA LEU A 94 -15.71 19.57 15.64
C LEU A 94 -14.20 19.52 15.39
N LEU A 95 -13.45 20.58 15.74
CA LEU A 95 -12.00 20.59 15.61
C LEU A 95 -11.32 19.54 16.51
N ILE A 96 -11.79 19.40 17.75
CA ILE A 96 -11.30 18.35 18.67
C ILE A 96 -11.61 16.97 18.10
N TYR A 97 -12.80 16.75 17.55
CA TYR A 97 -13.17 15.50 16.92
C TYR A 97 -12.27 15.17 15.71
N LEU A 98 -12.04 16.13 14.82
CA LEU A 98 -11.15 15.96 13.66
C LEU A 98 -9.69 15.72 14.07
N ALA A 99 -9.22 16.40 15.11
CA ALA A 99 -7.89 16.18 15.66
C ALA A 99 -7.76 14.78 16.29
N ALA A 100 -8.80 14.34 17.00
CA ALA A 100 -8.86 13.01 17.59
C ALA A 100 -8.91 11.90 16.52
N SER A 101 -9.70 12.08 15.46
CA SER A 101 -9.74 11.12 14.35
C SER A 101 -8.40 11.04 13.62
N TRP A 102 -7.79 12.19 13.31
CA TRP A 102 -6.46 12.24 12.71
C TRP A 102 -5.41 11.55 13.59
N TRP A 103 -5.46 11.76 14.91
CA TRP A 103 -4.55 11.11 15.85
C TRP A 103 -4.78 9.60 15.92
N GLN A 104 -6.04 9.16 15.89
CA GLN A 104 -6.40 7.74 15.86
C GLN A 104 -5.88 7.05 14.59
N ASP A 105 -6.06 7.67 13.42
CA ASP A 105 -5.55 7.15 12.15
C ASP A 105 -4.02 7.01 12.17
N ARG A 106 -3.32 8.01 12.74
CA ARG A 106 -1.86 7.96 12.91
C ARG A 106 -1.39 6.85 13.83
N GLN A 107 -2.12 6.59 14.91
CA GLN A 107 -1.81 5.45 15.77
C GLN A 107 -2.04 4.11 15.05
N ALA A 108 -3.12 4.01 14.27
CA ALA A 108 -3.40 2.80 13.51
C ALA A 108 -2.30 2.50 12.49
N GLU A 109 -1.84 3.51 11.73
CA GLU A 109 -0.71 3.38 10.80
C GLU A 109 0.55 2.89 11.52
N GLN A 110 0.87 3.46 12.69
CA GLN A 110 2.07 3.12 13.43
C GLN A 110 2.01 1.71 14.04
N HIS A 111 0.85 1.32 14.57
CA HIS A 111 0.64 -0.03 15.07
C HIS A 111 0.71 -1.07 13.95
N GLN A 112 0.15 -0.78 12.76
CA GLN A 112 0.24 -1.66 11.61
C GLN A 112 1.69 -1.83 11.15
N LEU A 113 2.46 -0.74 11.09
CA LEU A 113 3.88 -0.78 10.78
C LEU A 113 4.66 -1.64 11.78
N GLU A 114 4.42 -1.44 13.08
CA GLU A 114 5.08 -2.21 14.15
C GLU A 114 4.77 -3.71 14.03
N GLN A 115 3.52 -4.07 13.73
CA GLN A 115 3.13 -5.47 13.48
C GLN A 115 3.88 -6.08 12.28
N LEU A 116 3.95 -5.35 11.16
CA LEU A 116 4.61 -5.84 9.94
C LEU A 116 6.14 -5.96 10.10
N VAL A 117 6.76 -5.07 10.89
CA VAL A 117 8.19 -5.14 11.19
C VAL A 117 8.49 -6.26 12.19
N SER A 118 7.63 -6.46 13.20
CA SER A 118 7.83 -7.48 14.23
C SER A 118 7.58 -8.90 13.70
N TYR A 119 6.67 -9.05 12.74
CA TYR A 119 6.35 -10.32 12.09
C TYR A 119 6.42 -10.19 10.56
N PRO A 120 7.64 -10.09 10.00
CA PRO A 120 7.84 -9.93 8.57
C PRO A 120 7.42 -11.19 7.80
N GLN A 121 6.92 -11.01 6.58
CA GLN A 121 6.61 -12.09 5.65
C GLN A 121 7.25 -11.83 4.29
N ILE A 122 7.52 -12.93 3.57
CA ILE A 122 8.00 -12.85 2.19
C ILE A 122 6.94 -12.11 1.36
N ASN A 123 7.39 -11.21 0.50
CA ASN A 123 6.60 -10.28 -0.30
C ASN A 123 6.03 -9.06 0.42
N ASP A 124 6.38 -8.79 1.67
CA ASP A 124 6.08 -7.48 2.28
C ASP A 124 6.81 -6.36 1.55
N PHE A 125 6.10 -5.26 1.34
CA PHE A 125 6.64 -4.04 0.75
C PHE A 125 6.98 -3.07 1.87
N LEU A 126 8.16 -2.45 1.78
CA LEU A 126 8.62 -1.45 2.74
C LEU A 126 8.97 -0.16 2.04
N LEU A 127 8.75 0.97 2.70
CA LEU A 127 9.37 2.24 2.36
C LEU A 127 10.54 2.49 3.30
N ILE A 128 11.74 2.52 2.75
CA ILE A 128 12.97 2.72 3.52
C ILE A 128 13.47 4.14 3.32
N ASP A 129 13.79 4.80 4.43
CA ASP A 129 14.51 6.06 4.45
C ASP A 129 16.01 5.82 4.25
N TYR A 130 16.47 6.10 3.03
CA TYR A 130 17.85 5.85 2.63
C TYR A 130 18.85 6.74 3.36
N ARG A 131 18.40 7.87 3.92
CA ARG A 131 19.23 8.80 4.70
C ARG A 131 19.70 8.20 6.02
N LYS A 132 18.99 7.19 6.53
CA LYS A 132 19.36 6.44 7.75
C LYS A 132 20.33 5.29 7.48
N LEU A 133 20.53 4.94 6.21
CA LEU A 133 21.41 3.86 5.77
C LEU A 133 22.73 4.38 5.19
N ASN A 134 22.72 5.55 4.55
CA ASN A 134 23.90 6.12 3.91
C ASN A 134 24.02 7.61 4.23
N ASN A 135 25.23 8.02 4.62
CA ASN A 135 25.55 9.42 4.93
C ASN A 135 25.75 10.28 3.67
N HIS A 136 25.91 9.66 2.49
CA HIS A 136 26.07 10.35 1.21
C HIS A 136 24.88 10.03 0.30
N TYR A 137 23.87 10.91 0.32
CA TYR A 137 22.67 10.80 -0.51
C TYR A 137 22.39 12.13 -1.23
N ARG A 138 21.77 12.09 -2.41
CA ARG A 138 21.35 13.30 -3.11
C ARG A 138 20.05 13.85 -2.49
N PRO A 139 19.78 15.16 -2.53
CA PRO A 139 18.61 15.76 -1.88
C PRO A 139 17.25 15.14 -2.24
N HIS A 140 17.11 14.61 -3.46
CA HIS A 140 15.89 13.98 -3.96
C HIS A 140 15.86 12.44 -3.81
N GLU A 141 16.93 11.85 -3.28
CA GLU A 141 17.11 10.40 -3.12
C GLU A 141 16.81 9.97 -1.66
N LYS A 142 15.64 10.35 -1.14
CA LYS A 142 15.31 10.17 0.29
C LYS A 142 14.78 8.78 0.60
N PHE A 143 13.82 8.30 -0.18
CA PHE A 143 13.13 7.05 0.10
C PHE A 143 13.31 6.03 -1.03
N ARG A 144 13.33 4.75 -0.69
CA ARG A 144 13.28 3.64 -1.65
C ARG A 144 12.23 2.64 -1.23
N ILE A 145 11.49 2.12 -2.19
CA ILE A 145 10.63 0.97 -1.95
C ILE A 145 11.49 -0.28 -1.94
N ALA A 146 11.28 -1.15 -0.97
CA ALA A 146 11.93 -2.45 -0.86
C ALA A 146 10.89 -3.55 -0.80
N LYS A 147 11.32 -4.76 -1.14
CA LYS A 147 10.49 -5.97 -1.03
C LYS A 147 11.25 -7.05 -0.28
N LEU A 148 10.58 -7.71 0.66
CA LEU A 148 11.13 -8.89 1.34
C LEU A 148 11.12 -10.09 0.38
N VAL A 149 12.27 -10.74 0.26
CA VAL A 149 12.46 -11.86 -0.68
C VAL A 149 12.81 -13.18 0.00
N ASP A 150 13.42 -13.12 1.18
CA ASP A 150 13.86 -14.31 1.91
C ASP A 150 13.89 -14.02 3.42
N LEU A 151 13.50 -15.03 4.19
CA LEU A 151 13.48 -15.07 5.65
C LEU A 151 14.04 -16.43 6.06
N THR A 152 15.36 -16.48 6.29
CA THR A 152 16.07 -17.72 6.61
C THR A 152 16.79 -17.58 7.95
N GLY A 153 16.36 -18.34 8.94
CA GLY A 153 16.92 -18.29 10.30
C GLY A 153 16.74 -16.90 10.93
N ASP A 154 17.85 -16.24 11.25
CA ASP A 154 17.89 -14.87 11.81
C ASP A 154 18.08 -13.79 10.73
N THR A 155 18.08 -14.16 9.44
CA THR A 155 18.36 -13.22 8.34
C THR A 155 17.09 -12.80 7.60
N VAL A 156 16.91 -11.50 7.47
CA VAL A 156 15.88 -10.84 6.65
C VAL A 156 16.54 -10.25 5.41
N SER A 157 16.18 -10.78 4.24
CA SER A 157 16.74 -10.36 2.96
C SER A 157 15.73 -9.50 2.20
N VAL A 158 16.15 -8.30 1.78
CA VAL A 158 15.31 -7.37 1.00
C VAL A 158 15.97 -6.99 -0.32
N ILE A 159 15.17 -6.77 -1.35
CA ILE A 159 15.63 -6.15 -2.61
C ILE A 159 15.11 -4.73 -2.70
N TYR A 160 15.95 -3.79 -3.11
CA TYR A 160 15.55 -2.39 -3.29
C TYR A 160 15.06 -2.12 -4.71
N GLY A 161 14.06 -1.25 -4.81
CA GLY A 161 13.67 -0.60 -6.06
C GLY A 161 14.81 0.25 -6.61
N ASN A 162 14.94 0.30 -7.93
CA ASN A 162 15.93 1.10 -8.65
C ASN A 162 15.59 2.60 -8.66
N PHE A 163 14.41 2.97 -8.17
CA PHE A 163 13.93 4.34 -8.08
C PHE A 163 14.02 4.88 -6.65
N PHE A 164 14.28 6.17 -6.56
CA PHE A 164 14.21 6.93 -5.32
C PHE A 164 13.03 7.90 -5.35
N TYR A 165 12.51 8.21 -4.17
CA TYR A 165 11.36 9.09 -3.98
C TYR A 165 11.68 10.20 -2.98
N GLN A 166 11.01 11.33 -3.16
CA GLN A 166 11.19 12.50 -2.30
C GLN A 166 10.23 12.51 -1.10
N HIS A 167 9.08 11.85 -1.23
CA HIS A 167 7.98 11.90 -0.27
C HIS A 167 7.53 10.49 0.13
N GLN A 168 6.99 10.37 1.35
CA GLN A 168 6.45 9.10 1.84
C GLN A 168 5.13 8.70 1.17
N SER A 169 4.39 9.66 0.60
CA SER A 169 3.18 9.40 -0.18
C SER A 169 3.47 8.57 -1.44
N SER A 170 4.68 8.68 -1.99
CA SER A 170 5.09 7.95 -3.20
C SER A 170 5.09 6.43 -3.03
N PHE A 171 5.11 5.93 -1.79
CA PHE A 171 5.00 4.49 -1.51
C PHE A 171 3.72 3.90 -2.09
N GLU A 172 2.58 4.47 -1.72
CA GLU A 172 1.27 4.01 -2.17
C GLU A 172 1.04 4.39 -3.64
N GLU A 173 1.47 5.57 -4.07
CA GLU A 173 1.33 6.03 -5.46
C GLU A 173 2.07 5.12 -6.45
N ALA A 174 3.33 4.74 -6.17
CA ALA A 174 4.10 3.88 -7.06
C ALA A 174 3.51 2.46 -7.16
N ILE A 175 2.96 1.94 -6.07
CA ILE A 175 2.34 0.61 -6.04
C ILE A 175 0.96 0.64 -6.70
N SER A 176 0.10 1.59 -6.34
CA SER A 176 -1.25 1.72 -6.90
C SER A 176 -1.27 2.07 -8.38
N SER A 177 -0.30 2.86 -8.88
CA SER A 177 -0.08 3.07 -10.31
C SER A 177 0.53 1.84 -11.01
N GLY A 178 1.06 0.91 -10.23
CA GLY A 178 1.62 -0.36 -10.69
C GLY A 178 3.01 -0.27 -11.28
N GLN A 179 3.78 0.77 -10.96
CA GLN A 179 5.19 0.89 -11.33
C GLN A 179 6.03 -0.26 -10.77
N THR A 180 5.69 -0.72 -9.56
CA THR A 180 6.41 -1.81 -8.87
C THR A 180 6.31 -3.16 -9.56
N ARG A 181 5.41 -3.30 -10.55
CA ARG A 181 5.25 -4.51 -11.35
C ARG A 181 6.29 -4.66 -12.45
N ALA A 182 6.91 -3.56 -12.89
CA ALA A 182 7.87 -3.62 -13.98
C ALA A 182 9.05 -4.52 -13.59
N PHE A 183 9.49 -5.41 -14.48
CA PHE A 183 10.54 -6.40 -14.16
C PHE A 183 11.85 -5.74 -13.70
N SER A 184 12.12 -4.52 -14.18
CA SER A 184 13.30 -3.72 -13.87
C SER A 184 13.09 -2.78 -12.69
N TYR A 185 11.93 -2.81 -12.03
CA TYR A 185 11.66 -1.95 -10.90
C TYR A 185 12.55 -2.31 -9.72
N PHE A 186 12.58 -3.59 -9.34
CA PHE A 186 13.45 -4.08 -8.28
C PHE A 186 14.83 -4.46 -8.84
N GLY A 187 15.87 -4.13 -8.07
CA GLY A 187 17.24 -4.54 -8.35
C GLY A 187 17.44 -6.05 -8.13
N LYS A 188 18.56 -6.57 -8.66
CA LYS A 188 18.92 -8.00 -8.55
C LYS A 188 19.64 -8.35 -7.25
N ASN A 189 20.22 -7.36 -6.57
CA ASN A 189 21.03 -7.56 -5.38
C ASN A 189 20.12 -7.56 -4.15
N SER A 190 20.22 -8.62 -3.34
CA SER A 190 19.61 -8.65 -2.01
C SER A 190 20.51 -7.98 -0.99
N HIS A 191 19.89 -7.35 0.00
CA HIS A 191 20.51 -6.75 1.16
C HIS A 191 20.03 -7.51 2.39
N ASN A 192 20.98 -8.08 3.12
CA ASN A 192 20.69 -8.97 4.23
C ASN A 192 20.84 -8.20 5.54
N PHE A 193 19.86 -8.35 6.42
CA PHE A 193 19.84 -7.81 7.77
C PHE A 193 19.66 -8.96 8.76
N THR A 194 20.30 -8.92 9.92
CA THR A 194 19.85 -9.77 11.03
C THR A 194 18.50 -9.26 11.57
N GLN A 195 17.71 -10.09 12.25
CA GLN A 195 16.45 -9.63 12.84
C GLN A 195 16.67 -8.44 13.78
N ALA A 196 17.78 -8.44 14.53
CA ALA A 196 18.19 -7.33 15.38
C ALA A 196 18.50 -6.06 14.57
N GLN A 197 19.25 -6.16 13.47
CA GLN A 197 19.53 -5.02 12.59
C GLN A 197 18.28 -4.48 11.90
N PHE A 198 17.35 -5.36 11.52
CA PHE A 198 16.09 -4.99 10.89
C PHE A 198 15.19 -4.22 11.88
N THR A 199 15.12 -4.70 13.13
CA THR A 199 14.41 -4.03 14.21
C THR A 199 15.05 -2.68 14.55
N ASP A 200 16.38 -2.64 14.69
CA ASP A 200 17.12 -1.41 14.93
C ASP A 200 16.96 -0.40 13.79
N LEU A 201 16.91 -0.85 12.53
CA LEU A 201 16.60 0.01 11.39
C LEU A 201 15.21 0.66 11.52
N TYR A 202 14.21 -0.09 11.97
CA TYR A 202 12.89 0.47 12.28
C TYR A 202 12.94 1.47 13.45
N GLN A 203 13.61 1.14 14.55
CA GLN A 203 13.76 2.04 15.71
C GLN A 203 14.47 3.37 15.36
N ARG A 204 15.36 3.34 14.37
CA ARG A 204 16.06 4.53 13.84
C ARG A 204 15.27 5.29 12.77
N GLU A 205 13.98 4.98 12.60
CA GLU A 205 13.07 5.51 11.57
C GLU A 205 13.54 5.24 10.14
N GLY A 206 14.30 4.17 9.94
CA GLY A 206 14.77 3.72 8.63
C GLY A 206 13.70 2.99 7.84
N ILE A 207 12.73 2.34 8.49
CA ILE A 207 11.54 1.76 7.85
C ILE A 207 10.35 2.62 8.23
N VAL A 208 9.81 3.34 7.25
CA VAL A 208 8.84 4.44 7.48
C VAL A 208 7.42 4.01 7.16
N LYS A 209 7.26 3.12 6.19
CA LYS A 209 5.98 2.49 5.85
C LYS A 209 6.21 1.02 5.53
N ALA A 210 5.19 0.22 5.77
CA ALA A 210 5.16 -1.18 5.37
C ALA A 210 3.75 -1.54 4.93
N ALA A 211 3.63 -2.45 3.97
CA ALA A 211 2.35 -2.99 3.58
C ALA A 211 2.51 -4.43 3.09
N ARG A 212 1.53 -5.26 3.45
CA ARG A 212 1.47 -6.66 3.07
C ARG A 212 0.45 -6.85 1.95
N PRO A 213 0.82 -7.50 0.84
CA PRO A 213 -0.14 -7.86 -0.19
C PRO A 213 -1.18 -8.86 0.33
N GLU A 214 -2.44 -8.67 -0.05
CA GLU A 214 -3.49 -9.66 0.15
C GLU A 214 -3.60 -10.49 -1.14
N GLY A 215 -3.06 -11.72 -1.11
CA GLY A 215 -2.88 -12.51 -2.31
C GLY A 215 -1.87 -11.87 -3.27
N ASN A 216 -2.30 -11.49 -4.48
CA ASN A 216 -1.45 -10.81 -5.48
C ASN A 216 -1.78 -9.31 -5.62
N MET A 217 -2.51 -8.72 -4.67
CA MET A 217 -2.98 -7.34 -4.75
C MET A 217 -2.46 -6.49 -3.60
N LEU A 218 -2.06 -5.25 -3.92
CA LEU A 218 -1.65 -4.24 -2.95
C LEU A 218 -2.06 -2.87 -3.46
N PHE A 219 -2.73 -2.07 -2.61
CA PHE A 219 -3.25 -0.74 -2.97
C PHE A 219 -4.05 -0.71 -4.28
N GLY A 220 -4.89 -1.73 -4.50
CA GLY A 220 -5.77 -1.83 -5.67
C GLY A 220 -5.06 -2.23 -6.98
N ASN A 221 -3.78 -2.63 -6.94
CA ASN A 221 -3.05 -3.08 -8.12
C ASN A 221 -2.37 -4.43 -7.89
N PHE A 222 -2.09 -5.16 -8.98
CA PHE A 222 -1.33 -6.40 -8.92
C PHE A 222 0.13 -6.11 -8.58
N ILE A 223 0.80 -6.98 -7.83
CA ILE A 223 2.23 -6.79 -7.48
C ILE A 223 3.20 -7.59 -8.36
N ILE A 224 2.71 -8.65 -9.01
CA ILE A 224 3.51 -9.51 -9.89
C ILE A 224 2.97 -9.36 -11.32
N SER A 225 3.79 -8.82 -12.21
CA SER A 225 3.53 -8.86 -13.65
C SER A 225 4.76 -9.34 -14.40
N ASP A 226 4.53 -10.39 -15.18
CA ASP A 226 5.31 -10.83 -16.32
C ASP A 226 6.47 -11.80 -16.08
N THR A 227 6.41 -12.84 -16.89
CA THR A 227 7.35 -13.94 -17.08
C THR A 227 8.60 -13.54 -17.88
N GLY A 228 8.65 -12.29 -18.34
CA GLY A 228 9.64 -11.80 -19.30
C GLY A 228 9.50 -12.43 -20.70
N TYR A 229 8.44 -13.22 -20.93
CA TYR A 229 8.15 -13.84 -22.22
C TYR A 229 7.09 -13.01 -22.94
N GLN A 230 7.48 -12.33 -24.01
CA GLN A 230 6.55 -11.63 -24.88
C GLN A 230 5.93 -12.61 -25.85
N VAL A 231 4.61 -12.77 -25.77
CA VAL A 231 3.81 -13.54 -26.73
C VAL A 231 3.87 -12.83 -28.08
N SER A 232 4.10 -13.59 -29.15
CA SER A 232 4.11 -13.08 -30.52
C SER A 232 2.80 -12.36 -30.86
N THR A 233 2.89 -11.33 -31.70
CA THR A 233 1.70 -10.67 -32.26
C THR A 233 0.93 -11.61 -33.20
N SER A 234 1.62 -12.57 -33.80
CA SER A 234 1.03 -13.60 -34.64
C SER A 234 0.55 -14.76 -33.77
N TYR A 235 -0.62 -15.32 -34.11
CA TYR A 235 -1.13 -16.49 -33.40
C TYR A 235 -0.21 -17.71 -33.62
N ILE A 236 0.41 -18.17 -32.54
CA ILE A 236 1.18 -19.42 -32.50
C ILE A 236 0.46 -20.37 -31.52
N PRO A 237 -0.07 -21.52 -31.98
CA PRO A 237 -0.68 -22.52 -31.10
C PRO A 237 0.25 -22.91 -29.95
N GLY A 238 -0.28 -22.93 -28.72
CA GLY A 238 0.47 -23.34 -27.52
C GLY A 238 1.37 -22.28 -26.91
N GLU A 239 1.59 -21.13 -27.56
CA GLU A 239 2.46 -20.06 -27.03
C GLU A 239 1.89 -19.41 -25.76
N ARG A 240 0.57 -19.19 -25.70
CA ARG A 240 -0.09 -18.62 -24.51
C ARG A 240 -0.01 -19.56 -23.31
N GLU A 241 -0.17 -20.86 -23.53
CA GLU A 241 -0.03 -21.86 -22.47
C GLU A 241 1.41 -21.95 -21.97
N TYR A 242 2.41 -21.78 -22.86
CA TYR A 242 3.80 -21.67 -22.46
C TYR A 242 4.06 -20.46 -21.56
N ALA A 243 3.56 -19.29 -21.95
CA ALA A 243 3.65 -18.08 -21.14
C ALA A 243 2.98 -18.27 -19.76
N SER A 244 1.82 -18.93 -19.72
CA SER A 244 1.15 -19.27 -18.46
C SER A 244 1.97 -20.22 -17.58
N GLY A 245 2.59 -21.25 -18.18
CA GLY A 245 3.47 -22.16 -17.46
C GLY A 245 4.69 -21.45 -16.86
N LEU A 246 5.30 -20.53 -17.60
CA LEU A 246 6.40 -19.69 -17.12
C LEU A 246 5.99 -18.77 -15.96
N ALA A 247 4.72 -18.42 -15.84
CA ALA A 247 4.20 -17.61 -14.74
C ALA A 247 4.07 -18.45 -13.48
N PHE A 248 3.47 -19.64 -13.58
CA PHE A 248 3.36 -20.56 -12.46
C PHE A 248 4.73 -21.10 -12.01
N GLU A 249 5.67 -21.37 -12.92
CA GLU A 249 7.04 -21.81 -12.59
C GLU A 249 7.73 -20.79 -11.65
N ARG A 250 7.49 -19.49 -11.88
CA ARG A 250 8.04 -18.40 -11.06
C ARG A 250 7.21 -18.03 -9.85
N ALA A 251 5.97 -18.51 -9.77
CA ALA A 251 5.04 -18.18 -8.70
C ALA A 251 5.28 -19.06 -7.46
N GLY A 252 6.52 -19.07 -6.93
CA GLY A 252 6.92 -19.90 -5.79
C GLY A 252 6.15 -19.66 -4.49
N TYR A 253 5.37 -18.57 -4.44
CA TYR A 253 4.46 -18.22 -3.35
C TYR A 253 3.07 -18.87 -3.49
N ILE A 254 2.78 -19.55 -4.59
CA ILE A 254 1.53 -20.30 -4.82
C ILE A 254 1.78 -21.77 -4.48
N GLU A 255 0.90 -22.36 -3.68
CA GLU A 255 0.93 -23.80 -3.42
C GLU A 255 0.74 -24.59 -4.74
N ASP A 256 1.52 -25.66 -4.90
CA ASP A 256 1.57 -26.50 -6.11
C ASP A 256 1.89 -25.73 -7.41
N HIS A 257 2.59 -24.61 -7.31
CA HIS A 257 2.92 -23.79 -8.48
C HIS A 257 3.67 -24.57 -9.57
N LEU A 258 4.58 -25.48 -9.20
CA LEU A 258 5.30 -26.33 -10.16
C LEU A 258 4.38 -27.35 -10.85
N VAL A 259 3.39 -27.91 -10.14
CA VAL A 259 2.39 -28.82 -10.73
C VAL A 259 1.49 -28.06 -11.71
N LYS A 260 1.05 -26.85 -11.35
CA LYS A 260 0.28 -25.97 -12.25
C LYS A 260 1.09 -25.56 -13.47
N ALA A 261 2.38 -25.28 -13.30
CA ALA A 261 3.29 -24.98 -14.41
C ALA A 261 3.44 -26.18 -15.34
N PHE A 262 3.61 -27.39 -14.79
CA PHE A 262 3.69 -28.64 -15.55
C PHE A 262 2.46 -28.83 -16.46
N VAL A 263 1.24 -28.71 -15.92
CA VAL A 263 0.00 -28.84 -16.71
C VAL A 263 -0.04 -27.83 -17.87
N LYS A 264 0.42 -26.61 -17.65
CA LYS A 264 0.50 -25.59 -18.70
C LYS A 264 1.54 -25.88 -19.78
N PHE A 265 2.70 -26.39 -19.40
CA PHE A 265 3.70 -26.84 -20.36
C PHE A 265 3.25 -28.07 -21.15
N GLU A 266 2.49 -28.98 -20.53
CA GLU A 266 1.87 -30.12 -21.22
C GLU A 266 0.87 -29.66 -22.29
N GLN A 267 -0.02 -28.73 -21.94
CA GLN A 267 -0.96 -28.13 -22.89
C GLN A 267 -0.23 -27.44 -24.05
N SER A 268 0.81 -26.67 -23.74
CA SER A 268 1.65 -25.99 -24.74
C SER A 268 2.34 -26.96 -25.70
N ALA A 269 2.94 -28.02 -25.15
CA ALA A 269 3.67 -29.02 -25.93
C ALA A 269 2.74 -29.81 -26.86
N THR A 270 1.54 -30.15 -26.35
CA THR A 270 0.49 -30.84 -27.10
C THR A 270 -0.03 -30.01 -28.26
N LEU A 271 -0.08 -28.68 -28.11
CA LEU A 271 -0.41 -27.74 -29.18
C LEU A 271 0.73 -27.52 -30.19
N GLY A 272 1.87 -28.20 -30.03
CA GLY A 272 2.97 -28.18 -30.98
C GLY A 272 4.00 -27.08 -30.74
N PHE A 273 3.90 -26.30 -29.66
CA PHE A 273 4.83 -25.18 -29.46
C PHE A 273 6.22 -25.66 -29.05
N ALA A 274 7.23 -25.42 -29.89
CA ALA A 274 8.59 -25.93 -29.69
C ALA A 274 9.19 -25.59 -28.31
N SER A 275 8.98 -24.38 -27.78
CA SER A 275 9.48 -24.01 -26.44
C SER A 275 8.76 -24.75 -25.32
N GLY A 276 7.46 -25.02 -25.48
CA GLY A 276 6.67 -25.85 -24.56
C GLY A 276 7.14 -27.30 -24.55
N GLN A 277 7.39 -27.87 -25.73
CA GLN A 277 7.95 -29.22 -25.88
C GLN A 277 9.33 -29.35 -25.24
N ILE A 278 10.23 -28.37 -25.44
CA ILE A 278 11.55 -28.35 -24.79
C ILE A 278 11.40 -28.28 -23.26
N LYS A 279 10.51 -27.43 -22.75
CA LYS A 279 10.31 -27.26 -21.31
C LYS A 279 9.71 -28.52 -20.67
N LEU A 280 8.75 -29.16 -21.32
CA LEU A 280 8.18 -30.41 -20.86
C LEU A 280 9.24 -31.53 -20.82
N ALA A 281 10.10 -31.61 -21.83
CA ALA A 281 11.25 -32.53 -21.80
C ALA A 281 12.19 -32.26 -20.62
N GLU A 282 12.48 -30.99 -20.33
CA GLU A 282 13.31 -30.61 -19.17
C GLU A 282 12.70 -31.07 -17.85
N ILE A 283 11.37 -31.00 -17.70
CA ILE A 283 10.65 -31.48 -16.50
C ILE A 283 10.79 -33.00 -16.33
N TYR A 284 10.62 -33.78 -17.42
CA TYR A 284 10.82 -35.24 -17.39
C TYR A 284 12.28 -35.64 -17.14
N LEU A 285 13.26 -34.82 -17.53
CA LEU A 285 14.66 -35.10 -17.21
C LEU A 285 14.95 -34.84 -15.73
N ALA A 286 14.45 -33.71 -15.20
CA ALA A 286 14.69 -33.30 -13.82
C ALA A 286 14.07 -34.28 -12.80
N GLY A 287 12.81 -34.68 -13.03
CA GLY A 287 12.12 -35.61 -12.15
C GLY A 287 11.50 -34.98 -10.90
N ASP A 288 11.46 -33.64 -10.81
CA ASP A 288 11.04 -32.92 -9.60
C ASP A 288 9.51 -32.91 -9.38
N VAL A 289 8.74 -32.85 -10.46
CA VAL A 289 7.26 -32.74 -10.44
C VAL A 289 6.58 -34.03 -10.92
N VAL A 290 7.28 -34.80 -11.73
CA VAL A 290 6.87 -36.10 -12.28
C VAL A 290 8.05 -37.04 -12.23
N LYS A 291 7.84 -38.36 -12.23
CA LYS A 291 8.93 -39.34 -12.26
C LYS A 291 9.81 -39.11 -13.51
N SER A 292 11.13 -39.11 -13.31
CA SER A 292 12.08 -38.93 -14.40
C SER A 292 11.90 -40.00 -15.49
N ASP A 293 11.79 -39.57 -16.74
CA ASP A 293 11.64 -40.42 -17.92
C ASP A 293 12.41 -39.85 -19.13
N PHE A 294 13.57 -40.45 -19.40
CA PHE A 294 14.45 -40.05 -20.49
C PHE A 294 13.85 -40.33 -21.86
N ASN A 295 13.02 -41.36 -22.01
CA ASN A 295 12.39 -41.68 -23.30
C ASN A 295 11.31 -40.66 -23.63
N THR A 296 10.49 -40.27 -22.66
CA THR A 296 9.49 -39.20 -22.84
C THR A 296 10.16 -37.85 -23.11
N ALA A 297 11.27 -37.55 -22.44
CA ALA A 297 12.04 -36.34 -22.71
C ALA A 297 12.62 -36.32 -24.14
N LEU A 298 13.21 -37.43 -24.60
CA LEU A 298 13.72 -37.56 -25.97
C LEU A 298 12.62 -37.41 -27.01
N TYR A 299 11.43 -37.98 -26.76
CA TYR A 299 10.26 -37.80 -27.62
C TYR A 299 9.89 -36.33 -27.81
N TRP A 300 9.74 -35.56 -26.72
CA TRP A 300 9.38 -34.14 -26.82
C TRP A 300 10.50 -33.28 -27.44
N LEU A 301 11.77 -33.60 -27.17
CA LEU A 301 12.90 -32.94 -27.83
C LEU A 301 12.95 -33.25 -29.32
N GLU A 302 12.58 -34.46 -29.74
CA GLU A 302 12.47 -34.82 -31.15
C GLU A 302 11.38 -33.96 -31.83
N GLN A 303 10.18 -33.87 -31.26
CA GLN A 303 9.09 -33.04 -31.81
C GLN A 303 9.50 -31.57 -32.00
N ALA A 304 10.24 -31.01 -31.04
CA ALA A 304 10.75 -29.64 -31.16
C ALA A 304 11.86 -29.52 -32.22
N SER A 305 12.66 -30.57 -32.38
CA SER A 305 13.76 -30.62 -33.35
C SER A 305 13.27 -30.67 -34.80
N LEU A 306 12.17 -31.38 -35.06
CA LEU A 306 11.51 -31.42 -36.38
C LEU A 306 11.02 -30.03 -36.84
N GLN A 307 10.81 -29.11 -35.90
CA GLN A 307 10.49 -27.69 -36.19
C GLN A 307 11.74 -26.83 -36.42
N SER A 308 12.89 -27.44 -36.72
CA SER A 308 14.20 -26.77 -36.88
C SER A 308 14.69 -26.03 -35.63
N ASN A 309 14.24 -26.41 -34.43
CA ASN A 309 14.72 -25.79 -33.19
C ASN A 309 16.13 -26.28 -32.82
N LYS A 310 17.14 -25.43 -33.03
CA LYS A 310 18.55 -25.75 -32.75
C LYS A 310 18.82 -26.13 -31.29
N ARG A 311 18.09 -25.54 -30.33
CA ARG A 311 18.24 -25.85 -28.91
C ARG A 311 17.75 -27.27 -28.62
N ALA A 312 16.65 -27.67 -29.24
CA ALA A 312 16.11 -29.04 -29.11
C ALA A 312 17.08 -30.07 -29.71
N ILE A 313 17.60 -29.84 -30.92
CA ILE A 313 18.54 -30.75 -31.60
C ILE A 313 19.79 -30.99 -30.74
N LYS A 314 20.38 -29.91 -30.20
CA LYS A 314 21.56 -30.01 -29.32
C LYS A 314 21.25 -30.78 -28.03
N LYS A 315 20.11 -30.50 -27.40
CA LYS A 315 19.68 -31.19 -26.17
C LYS A 315 19.42 -32.68 -26.44
N PHE A 316 18.75 -33.02 -27.53
CA PHE A 316 18.49 -34.41 -27.91
C PHE A 316 19.82 -35.17 -28.04
N ALA A 317 20.79 -34.63 -28.80
CA ALA A 317 22.08 -35.29 -29.01
C ALA A 317 22.82 -35.59 -27.69
N ILE A 318 22.84 -34.64 -26.75
CA ILE A 318 23.48 -34.79 -25.44
C ILE A 318 22.78 -35.87 -24.60
N ILE A 319 21.45 -35.85 -24.52
CA ILE A 319 20.67 -36.79 -23.71
C ILE A 319 20.69 -38.21 -24.34
N CYS A 320 20.73 -38.28 -25.66
CA CYS A 320 20.84 -39.54 -26.40
C CYS A 320 22.11 -40.31 -26.03
N GLN A 321 23.25 -39.62 -25.87
CA GLN A 321 24.51 -40.24 -25.43
C GLN A 321 24.43 -40.85 -24.01
N GLN A 322 23.52 -40.36 -23.17
CA GLN A 322 23.33 -40.85 -21.79
C GLN A 322 22.36 -42.04 -21.71
N THR A 323 21.63 -42.31 -22.79
CA THR A 323 20.58 -43.33 -22.83
C THR A 323 21.05 -44.51 -23.70
N LYS A 324 21.32 -45.67 -23.08
CA LYS A 324 21.88 -46.86 -23.77
C LYS A 324 21.06 -47.34 -24.99
N ALA A 325 19.79 -46.97 -25.08
CA ALA A 325 18.86 -47.39 -26.13
C ALA A 325 18.64 -46.31 -27.23
N CYS A 326 19.29 -45.15 -27.16
CA CYS A 326 19.05 -44.07 -28.11
C CYS A 326 19.91 -44.18 -29.37
N ASP A 327 19.27 -44.13 -30.54
CA ASP A 327 19.93 -44.14 -31.84
C ASP A 327 19.98 -42.73 -32.46
N LEU A 328 21.14 -42.11 -32.32
CA LEU A 328 21.41 -40.77 -32.85
C LEU A 328 21.40 -40.74 -34.40
N ALA A 329 21.78 -41.83 -35.07
CA ALA A 329 21.80 -41.89 -36.53
C ALA A 329 20.37 -41.88 -37.09
N SER A 330 19.48 -42.68 -36.49
CA SER A 330 18.05 -42.66 -36.83
C SER A 330 17.38 -41.31 -36.57
N PHE A 331 17.79 -40.60 -35.51
CA PHE A 331 17.32 -39.23 -35.26
C PHE A 331 17.78 -38.25 -36.34
N HIS A 332 19.06 -38.30 -36.74
CA HIS A 332 19.58 -37.45 -37.81
C HIS A 332 18.89 -37.72 -39.14
N GLN A 333 18.63 -38.99 -39.47
CA GLN A 333 17.90 -39.33 -40.69
C GLN A 333 16.49 -38.73 -40.66
N ARG A 334 15.77 -38.86 -39.53
CA ARG A 334 14.44 -38.25 -39.36
C ARG A 334 14.46 -36.73 -39.54
N LEU A 335 15.47 -36.03 -39.02
CA LEU A 335 15.61 -34.58 -39.25
C LEU A 335 15.77 -34.24 -40.74
N LEU A 336 16.58 -35.01 -41.48
CA LEU A 336 16.77 -34.82 -42.91
C LEU A 336 15.48 -35.10 -43.70
N ASP A 337 14.76 -36.17 -43.35
CA ASP A 337 13.50 -36.55 -43.98
C ASP A 337 12.41 -35.46 -43.79
N PHE A 338 12.43 -34.76 -42.66
CA PHE A 338 11.57 -33.60 -42.37
C PHE A 338 12.12 -32.27 -42.91
N GLY A 339 13.23 -32.28 -43.64
CA GLY A 339 13.80 -31.09 -44.29
C GLY A 339 14.49 -30.10 -43.33
N VAL A 340 14.89 -30.54 -42.14
CA VAL A 340 15.61 -29.70 -41.18
C VAL A 340 17.05 -29.49 -41.65
N ASN A 341 17.44 -28.24 -41.91
CA ASN A 341 18.80 -27.91 -42.36
C ASN A 341 19.79 -27.90 -41.18
N ILE A 342 20.43 -29.05 -40.96
CA ILE A 342 21.42 -29.26 -39.91
C ILE A 342 22.82 -28.93 -40.46
N THR A 343 23.25 -27.67 -40.36
CA THR A 343 24.67 -27.31 -40.55
C THR A 343 25.47 -27.72 -39.30
N VAL A 344 25.65 -29.03 -39.10
CA VAL A 344 26.43 -29.56 -37.98
C VAL A 344 27.92 -29.45 -38.33
N ASN A 345 28.59 -28.47 -37.74
CA ASN A 345 30.06 -28.47 -37.69
C ASN A 345 30.50 -29.75 -36.98
N LYS A 346 31.09 -30.70 -37.72
CA LYS A 346 31.55 -32.03 -37.28
C LYS A 346 32.51 -32.05 -36.06
N LYS A 347 32.85 -30.90 -35.47
CA LYS A 347 33.84 -30.78 -34.39
C LYS A 347 33.29 -30.82 -32.97
N ASN A 348 31.97 -30.73 -32.74
CA ASN A 348 31.39 -30.72 -31.40
C ASN A 348 30.26 -31.75 -31.23
N LEU A 349 30.50 -32.99 -31.64
CA LEU A 349 29.70 -34.17 -31.27
C LEU A 349 30.45 -34.98 -30.22
#